data_AF-A0A7Y0S2V1-F1
#
_entry.id   AF-A0A7Y0S2V1-F1
#
_cell.length_a   1.000
_cell.length_b   1.000
_cell.length_c   1.000
_cell.angle_alpha   90.00
_cell.angle_beta   90.00
_cell.angle_gamma   90.00
#
_symmetry.space_group_name_H-M   'P 1'
#
loop_
_entity.id
_entity.type
_entity.pdbx_description
1 polymer ?
#
loop_
_entity_poly.entity_id
_entity_poly.type
_entity_poly.pdbx_seq_one_letter_code
_entity_poly.pdbx_strand_id
1 'polypeptide(L)'
;AACGYAYCTGDIMATNPEWRKTRAEWEECFGNWIDNPTPERLLNSNIFFDLLGVHGRVKWAEQLSSFIVRRAKRNNRFLACM
;
A
#
# COMPACT_ATOMS: atom_id res chain seq x y z
N ALA A 1 7.51 -16.57 15.83
CA ALA A 1 6.94 -15.34 16.43
C ALA A 1 6.69 -15.58 17.92
N ALA A 2 6.86 -14.56 18.77
CA ALA A 2 6.67 -14.69 20.22
C ALA A 2 5.22 -15.04 20.63
N CYS A 3 4.24 -14.74 19.77
CA CYS A 3 2.81 -14.96 20.00
C CYS A 3 2.23 -16.22 19.33
N GLY A 4 3.05 -17.14 18.80
CA GLY A 4 2.59 -18.42 18.24
C GLY A 4 2.02 -18.37 16.82
N TYR A 5 1.88 -17.19 16.21
CA TYR A 5 1.48 -17.08 14.80
C TYR A 5 2.66 -17.28 13.85
N ALA A 6 2.46 -18.09 12.80
CA ALA A 6 3.43 -18.20 11.73
C ALA A 6 3.53 -16.87 10.97
N TYR A 7 4.73 -16.54 10.48
CA TYR A 7 4.88 -15.40 9.58
C TYR A 7 4.20 -15.71 8.25
N CYS A 8 3.61 -14.69 7.63
CA CYS A 8 3.14 -14.79 6.26
C CYS A 8 4.33 -15.12 5.35
N THR A 9 4.16 -16.12 4.48
CA THR A 9 5.16 -16.54 3.49
C THR A 9 5.14 -15.70 2.21
N GLY A 10 4.20 -14.76 2.10
CA GLY A 10 4.06 -13.87 0.95
C GLY A 10 4.92 -12.61 1.00
N ASP A 11 5.85 -12.50 1.95
CA ASP A 11 6.79 -11.37 2.10
C ASP A 11 6.16 -9.98 2.22
N ILE A 12 4.84 -9.86 2.46
CA ILE A 12 4.11 -8.59 2.65
C ILE A 12 4.14 -8.03 4.09
N MET A 13 4.83 -8.72 5.00
CA MET A 13 4.88 -8.36 6.42
C MET A 13 5.77 -7.15 6.64
N ALA A 14 5.50 -6.36 7.69
CA ALA A 14 6.35 -5.23 8.10
C ALA A 14 7.80 -5.64 8.48
N THR A 15 8.04 -6.94 8.70
CA THR A 15 9.38 -7.50 8.87
C THR A 15 10.22 -7.48 7.59
N ASN A 16 9.61 -7.40 6.40
CA ASN A 16 10.33 -7.21 5.15
C ASN A 16 10.83 -5.75 5.05
N PRO A 17 12.14 -5.49 4.94
CA PRO A 17 12.69 -4.14 4.79
C PRO A 17 12.14 -3.36 3.60
N GLU A 18 11.71 -4.04 2.54
CA GLU A 18 11.11 -3.41 1.36
C GLU A 18 9.90 -2.53 1.70
N TRP A 19 9.08 -2.95 2.67
CA TRP A 19 7.88 -2.23 3.09
C TRP A 19 8.13 -1.19 4.18
N ARG A 20 9.38 -1.00 4.60
CA ARG A 20 9.76 0.01 5.58
C ARG A 20 10.13 1.31 4.87
N LYS A 21 9.11 1.95 4.29
CA LYS A 21 9.27 3.16 3.49
C LYS A 21 8.86 4.42 4.28
N THR A 22 9.49 5.53 3.94
CA THR A 22 9.01 6.87 4.32
C THR A 22 7.69 7.19 3.64
N ARG A 23 6.98 8.23 4.12
CA ARG A 23 5.72 8.66 3.51
C ARG A 23 5.89 9.02 2.02
N ALA A 24 6.99 9.71 1.66
CA ALA A 24 7.25 10.13 0.29
C ALA A 24 7.48 8.94 -0.65
N GLU A 25 8.28 7.96 -0.20
CA GLU A 25 8.51 6.72 -0.95
C GLU A 25 7.21 5.90 -1.11
N TRP A 26 6.33 5.91 -0.11
CA TRP A 26 5.00 5.31 -0.24
C TRP A 26 4.12 6.04 -1.27
N GLU A 27 4.11 7.38 -1.26
CA GLU A 27 3.38 8.18 -2.27
C GLU A 27 3.88 7.87 -3.70
N GLU A 28 5.19 7.77 -3.91
CA GLU A 28 5.77 7.38 -5.20
C GLU A 28 5.38 5.95 -5.60
N CYS A 29 5.52 5.00 -4.67
CA CYS A 29 5.20 3.59 -4.89
C CYS A 29 3.73 3.39 -5.28
N PHE A 30 2.80 3.93 -4.49
CA PHE A 30 1.37 3.87 -4.76
C PHE A 30 0.99 4.64 -6.02
N GLY A 31 1.66 5.78 -6.27
CA GLY A 31 1.50 6.53 -7.51
C GLY A 31 1.79 5.66 -8.73
N ASN A 32 2.94 4.99 -8.74
CA ASN A 32 3.35 4.10 -9.83
C ASN A 32 2.42 2.88 -9.98
N TRP A 33 1.91 2.31 -8.89
CA TRP A 33 0.94 1.21 -8.98
C TRP A 33 -0.37 1.63 -9.64
N ILE A 34 -0.87 2.82 -9.29
CA ILE A 34 -2.09 3.39 -9.89
C ILE A 34 -1.86 3.75 -11.35
N ASP A 35 -0.75 4.41 -11.67
CA ASP A 35 -0.47 4.91 -13.02
C ASP A 35 -0.18 3.77 -14.01
N ASN A 36 0.43 2.70 -13.53
CA ASN A 36 0.93 1.60 -14.35
C ASN A 36 0.47 0.25 -13.74
N PRO A 37 -0.83 -0.11 -13.85
CA PRO A 37 -1.37 -1.34 -13.26
C PRO A 37 -0.91 -2.57 -14.03
N THR A 38 0.00 -3.34 -13.45
CA THR A 38 0.32 -4.72 -13.81
C THR A 38 -0.39 -5.67 -12.84
N PRO A 39 -0.54 -6.97 -13.15
CA PRO A 39 -1.17 -7.93 -12.24
C PRO A 39 -0.57 -7.91 -10.81
N GLU A 40 0.76 -7.84 -10.71
CA GLU A 40 1.46 -7.73 -9.43
C GLU A 40 1.13 -6.42 -8.68
N ARG A 41 1.07 -5.30 -9.40
CA ARG A 41 0.76 -4.00 -8.78
C ARG A 41 -0.70 -3.89 -8.36
N LEU A 42 -1.61 -4.54 -9.08
CA LEU A 42 -3.01 -4.66 -8.70
C LEU A 42 -3.15 -5.55 -7.46
N LEU A 43 -2.42 -6.67 -7.38
CA LEU A 43 -2.36 -7.49 -6.17
C LEU A 43 -1.84 -6.69 -4.97
N ASN A 44 -0.73 -5.98 -5.14
CA ASN A 44 -0.18 -5.14 -4.08
C ASN A 44 -1.14 -4.01 -3.70
N SER A 45 -1.85 -3.41 -4.66
CA SER A 45 -2.87 -2.39 -4.37
C SER A 45 -4.00 -2.97 -3.51
N ASN A 46 -4.48 -4.18 -3.81
CA ASN A 46 -5.50 -4.87 -3.01
C ASN A 46 -5.04 -5.19 -1.57
N ILE A 47 -3.74 -5.41 -1.37
CA ILE A 47 -3.16 -5.69 -0.03
C ILE A 47 -2.94 -4.40 0.75
N PHE A 48 -2.29 -3.40 0.12
CA PHE A 48 -1.76 -2.23 0.83
C PHE A 48 -2.68 -1.01 0.84
N PHE A 49 -3.69 -0.93 -0.04
CA PHE A 49 -4.58 0.25 -0.02
C PHE A 49 -5.59 0.21 1.13
N ASP A 50 -5.77 -0.95 1.76
CA ASP A 50 -6.47 -1.11 3.05
C ASP A 50 -5.55 -0.79 4.25
N LEU A 51 -4.80 0.31 4.15
CA LEU A 51 -3.85 0.71 5.19
C LEU A 51 -4.53 1.45 6.34
N LEU A 52 -4.06 1.18 7.57
CA LEU A 52 -4.49 1.85 8.79
C LEU A 52 -3.27 2.28 9.63
N GLY A 53 -3.32 3.48 10.19
CA GLY A 53 -2.33 3.95 11.15
C GLY A 53 -2.60 3.38 12.55
N VAL A 54 -1.73 2.48 13.03
CA VAL A 54 -1.90 1.80 14.34
C VAL A 54 -0.94 2.28 15.43
N HIS A 55 0.19 2.90 15.06
CA HIS A 55 1.20 3.38 16.01
C HIS A 55 2.01 4.55 15.43
N GLY A 56 2.57 5.40 16.30
CA GLY A 56 3.35 6.58 15.91
C GLY A 56 2.47 7.72 15.39
N ARG A 57 2.83 8.31 14.24
CA ARG A 57 2.10 9.44 13.65
C ARG A 57 1.02 8.98 12.68
N VAL A 58 -0.11 8.54 13.23
CA VAL A 58 -1.22 7.93 12.46
C VAL A 58 -1.79 8.79 11.33
N LYS A 59 -1.70 10.13 11.44
CA LYS A 59 -2.10 11.07 10.38
C LYS A 59 -1.39 10.86 9.04
N TRP A 60 -0.21 10.22 9.04
CA TRP A 60 0.48 9.89 7.78
C TRP A 60 -0.25 8.81 6.99
N ALA A 61 -0.88 7.84 7.65
CA ALA A 61 -1.72 6.85 7.01
C ALA A 61 -2.94 7.52 6.34
N GLU A 62 -3.64 8.41 7.06
CA GLU A 62 -4.76 9.17 6.51
C GLU A 62 -4.38 10.00 5.28
N GLN A 63 -3.18 10.59 5.29
CA GLN A 63 -2.64 11.34 4.15
C GLN A 63 -2.40 10.43 2.93
N LEU A 64 -1.85 9.23 3.15
CA LEU A 64 -1.66 8.22 2.11
C LEU A 64 -2.99 7.72 1.55
N SER A 65 -3.96 7.37 2.40
CA SER A 65 -5.31 6.98 1.95
C SER A 65 -5.96 8.08 1.13
N SER A 66 -5.84 9.34 1.57
CA SER A 66 -6.35 10.49 0.82
C SER A 66 -5.64 10.67 -0.52
N PHE A 67 -4.33 10.42 -0.58
CA PHE A 67 -3.55 10.44 -1.83
C PHE A 67 -4.02 9.35 -2.81
N ILE A 68 -4.17 8.11 -2.34
CA ILE A 68 -4.68 6.97 -3.13
C ILE A 68 -6.03 7.33 -3.75
N VAL A 69 -6.99 7.76 -2.93
CA VAL A 69 -8.35 8.10 -3.40
C VAL A 69 -8.32 9.22 -4.44
N ARG A 70 -7.56 10.30 -4.21
CA ARG A 70 -7.48 11.42 -5.17
C ARG A 70 -6.89 10.98 -6.50
N ARG A 71 -5.86 10.14 -6.48
CA ARG A 71 -5.16 9.71 -7.70
C ARG A 71 -5.95 8.64 -8.46
N ALA A 72 -6.43 7.62 -7.78
CA ALA A 72 -7.22 6.53 -8.37
C ALA A 72 -8.51 7.05 -9.03
N LYS A 73 -9.20 8.01 -8.41
CA LYS A 73 -10.39 8.65 -9.01
C LYS A 73 -10.16 9.28 -10.38
N ARG A 74 -8.92 9.62 -10.73
CA ARG A 74 -8.56 10.20 -12.03
C ARG A 74 -8.03 9.16 -13.02
N ASN A 75 -7.93 7.90 -12.62
CA ASN A 75 -7.36 6.83 -13.44
C ASN A 75 -8.39 5.74 -13.72
N ASN A 76 -9.19 5.95 -14.78
CA ASN A 76 -10.26 5.04 -15.17
C ASN A 76 -9.74 3.64 -15.53
N ARG A 77 -8.53 3.53 -16.11
CA ARG A 77 -7.92 2.24 -16.43
C ARG A 77 -7.62 1.44 -15.17
N PHE A 78 -7.03 2.07 -14.16
CA PHE A 78 -6.77 1.42 -12.88
C PHE A 78 -8.06 0.92 -12.24
N LEU A 79 -9.11 1.77 -12.21
CA LEU A 79 -10.40 1.40 -11.64
C LEU A 79 -11.13 0.29 -12.39
N ALA A 80 -10.92 0.17 -13.71
CA ALA A 80 -11.50 -0.92 -14.51
C ALA A 80 -10.80 -2.27 -14.28
N CYS A 81 -9.61 -2.27 -13.68
CA CYS A 81 -8.81 -3.47 -13.42
C CYS A 81 -8.78 -3.89 -11.94
N MET A 82 -9.35 -3.07 -11.04
CA MET A 82 -9.58 -3.41 -9.63
C MET A 82 -10.92 -4.13 -9.49
#